data_AF-A0AAV6JVJ5-F1
#
_entry.id   AF-A0AAV6JVJ5-F1
#
_cell.length_a   1.000
_cell.length_b   1.000
_cell.length_c   1.000
_cell.angle_alpha   90.00
_cell.angle_beta   90.00
_cell.angle_gamma   90.00
#
_symmetry.space_group_name_H-M   'P 1'
#
loop_
_entity.id
_entity.type
_entity.pdbx_description
1 polymer ?
#
loop_
_entity_poly.entity_id
_entity_poly.type
_entity_poly.pdbx_seq_one_letter_code
_entity_poly.pdbx_strand_id
1 'polypeptide(L)'
;MKIKIISWNVRGLNARDKRVIVKVLLKGWRADVVCLQETKLKEATTEVVKEIWGSWWVDWIHLNAVGASAGGGGGGGGGGVVG
;
A
#
# COMPACT_ATOMS: atom_id res chain seq x y z
N MET A 1 -16.15 18.08 1.24
CA MET A 1 -15.16 17.40 2.13
C MET A 1 -13.77 17.67 1.57
N LYS A 2 -12.67 17.42 2.32
CA LYS A 2 -11.29 17.56 1.81
C LYS A 2 -10.56 16.22 1.95
N ILE A 3 -10.32 15.57 0.81
CA ILE A 3 -9.52 14.34 0.70
C ILE A 3 -8.04 14.70 0.88
N LYS A 4 -7.28 13.86 1.59
CA LYS A 4 -5.83 13.98 1.77
C LYS A 4 -5.12 12.76 1.18
N ILE A 5 -4.53 13.02 0.02
CA ILE A 5 -3.65 12.12 -0.72
C ILE A 5 -2.21 12.31 -0.22
N ILE A 6 -1.51 11.20 0.03
CA ILE A 6 -0.10 11.19 0.42
C ILE A 6 0.68 10.27 -0.52
N SER A 7 1.70 10.80 -1.20
CA SER A 7 2.68 10.01 -1.93
C SER A 7 3.99 9.99 -1.17
N TRP A 8 4.51 8.80 -0.84
CA TRP A 8 5.72 8.65 -0.03
C TRP A 8 6.62 7.50 -0.52
N ASN A 9 7.87 7.85 -0.82
CA ASN A 9 8.95 6.89 -1.03
C ASN A 9 9.48 6.37 0.32
N VAL A 10 9.12 5.13 0.65
CA VAL A 10 9.42 4.46 1.94
C VAL A 10 10.74 3.70 1.95
N ARG A 11 11.37 3.47 0.78
CA ARG A 11 12.70 2.83 0.63
C ARG A 11 12.86 1.46 1.31
N GLY A 12 11.77 0.71 1.48
CA GLY A 12 11.76 -0.71 1.87
C GLY A 12 10.89 -1.05 3.09
N LEU A 13 9.96 -1.99 2.93
CA LEU A 13 8.93 -2.43 3.90
C LEU A 13 8.99 -3.92 4.29
N ASN A 14 10.02 -4.69 3.87
CA ASN A 14 10.16 -6.09 4.27
C ASN A 14 10.26 -6.28 5.79
N ALA A 15 10.93 -5.36 6.49
CA ALA A 15 11.02 -5.37 7.95
C ALA A 15 9.68 -4.97 8.58
N ARG A 16 9.18 -5.78 9.53
CA ARG A 16 7.87 -5.58 10.16
C ARG A 16 7.79 -4.26 10.92
N ASP A 17 8.84 -3.89 11.63
CA ASP A 17 8.89 -2.67 12.46
C ASP A 17 8.73 -1.41 11.61
N LYS A 18 9.28 -1.41 10.39
CA LYS A 18 9.04 -0.34 9.42
C LYS A 18 7.57 -0.23 9.03
N ARG A 19 6.87 -1.35 8.83
CA ARG A 19 5.42 -1.35 8.53
C ARG A 19 4.60 -0.82 9.72
N VAL A 20 5.00 -1.14 10.95
CA VAL A 20 4.39 -0.58 12.17
C VAL A 20 4.61 0.93 12.27
N ILE A 21 5.82 1.43 11.97
CA ILE A 21 6.11 2.88 11.94
C ILE A 21 5.27 3.58 10.86
N VAL A 22 5.23 3.04 9.64
CA VAL A 22 4.41 3.59 8.53
C VAL A 22 2.92 3.64 8.91
N LYS A 23 2.39 2.57 9.50
CA LYS A 23 1.00 2.49 10.01
C LYS A 23 0.68 3.61 11.00
N VAL A 24 1.59 3.92 11.92
CA VAL A 24 1.43 5.02 12.89
C VAL A 24 1.44 6.38 12.20
N LEU A 25 2.36 6.59 11.24
CA LEU A 25 2.45 7.83 10.47
C LEU A 25 1.20 8.10 9.62
N LEU A 26 0.71 7.10 8.87
CA LEU A 26 -0.50 7.23 8.05
C LEU A 26 -1.74 7.58 8.91
N LYS A 27 -1.87 6.97 10.09
CA LYS A 27 -2.94 7.30 11.05
C LYS A 27 -2.77 8.70 11.66
N GLY A 28 -1.54 9.12 11.97
CA GLY A 28 -1.24 10.47 12.47
C GLY A 28 -1.55 11.57 11.45
N TRP A 29 -1.17 11.38 10.19
CA TRP A 29 -1.53 12.27 9.08
C TRP A 29 -3.03 12.23 8.74
N ARG A 30 -3.74 11.19 9.20
CA ARG A 30 -5.14 10.87 8.85
C ARG A 30 -5.31 10.88 7.34
N ALA A 31 -4.49 10.11 6.63
CA ALA A 31 -4.56 9.97 5.18
C ALA A 31 -5.88 9.33 4.77
N ASP A 32 -6.51 9.85 3.72
CA ASP A 32 -7.63 9.18 3.05
C ASP A 32 -7.13 8.25 1.94
N VAL A 33 -5.97 8.58 1.36
CA VAL A 33 -5.35 7.92 0.20
C VAL A 33 -3.83 7.85 0.39
N VAL A 34 -3.19 6.74 0.02
CA VAL A 34 -1.72 6.59 0.10
C VAL A 34 -1.09 5.87 -1.10
N CYS A 35 -0.07 6.52 -1.70
CA CYS A 35 0.81 5.93 -2.71
C CYS A 35 2.19 5.65 -2.08
N LEU A 36 2.61 4.38 -2.00
CA LEU A 36 3.89 3.99 -1.41
C LEU A 36 4.90 3.54 -2.49
N GLN A 37 6.07 4.18 -2.53
CA GLN A 37 7.12 3.96 -3.54
C GLN A 37 8.38 3.32 -2.93
N GLU A 38 9.18 2.62 -3.76
CA GLU A 38 10.28 1.74 -3.32
C GLU A 38 9.91 0.82 -2.13
N THR A 39 8.73 0.20 -2.15
CA THR A 39 8.30 -0.71 -1.07
C THR A 39 9.27 -1.88 -0.88
N LYS A 40 9.95 -2.33 -1.94
CA LYS A 40 10.92 -3.45 -1.98
C LYS A 40 10.38 -4.74 -1.34
N LEU A 41 9.04 -4.86 -1.27
CA LEU A 41 8.37 -6.09 -0.88
C LEU A 41 8.67 -7.15 -1.94
N LYS A 42 8.91 -8.39 -1.53
CA LYS A 42 9.03 -9.52 -2.48
C LYS A 42 7.71 -9.73 -3.21
N GLU A 43 6.63 -9.74 -2.45
CA GLU A 43 5.24 -9.86 -2.89
C GLU A 43 4.41 -8.91 -2.03
N ALA A 44 3.39 -8.28 -2.63
CA ALA A 44 2.40 -7.49 -1.90
C ALA A 44 1.18 -8.38 -1.69
N THR A 45 0.90 -8.78 -0.44
CA THR A 45 -0.31 -9.54 -0.08
C THR A 45 -1.32 -8.65 0.63
N THR A 46 -2.58 -9.07 0.60
CA THR A 46 -3.68 -8.41 1.32
C THR A 46 -3.40 -8.29 2.82
N GLU A 47 -2.70 -9.24 3.45
CA GLU A 47 -2.35 -9.15 4.87
C GLU A 47 -1.29 -8.08 5.13
N VAL A 48 -0.26 -7.98 4.26
CA VAL A 48 0.79 -6.96 4.37
C VAL A 48 0.20 -5.55 4.24
N VAL A 49 -0.73 -5.35 3.30
CA VAL A 49 -1.41 -4.06 3.13
C VAL A 49 -2.34 -3.75 4.30
N LYS A 50 -3.10 -4.72 4.81
CA LYS A 50 -3.92 -4.55 6.03
C LYS A 50 -3.08 -4.29 7.28
N GLU A 51 -1.87 -4.86 7.37
CA GLU A 51 -0.91 -4.53 8.44
C GLU A 51 -0.45 -3.08 8.35
N ILE A 52 -0.09 -2.59 7.15
CA ILE A 52 0.37 -1.20 6.93
C ILE A 52 -0.75 -0.19 7.14
N TRP A 53 -1.93 -0.39 6.56
CA TRP A 53 -3.07 0.54 6.67
C TRP A 53 -3.70 0.49 8.07
N GLY A 54 -3.79 -0.71 8.66
CA GLY A 54 -4.33 -0.91 10.00
C GLY A 54 -5.85 -0.80 10.09
N SER A 55 -6.55 -1.21 9.02
CA SER A 55 -7.97 -1.56 8.96
C SER A 55 -8.14 -2.80 8.07
N TRP A 56 -9.23 -3.55 8.25
CA TRP A 56 -9.64 -4.63 7.34
C TRP A 56 -10.28 -4.11 6.04
N TRP A 57 -10.84 -2.90 6.09
CA TRP A 57 -11.47 -2.23 4.97
C TRP A 57 -10.45 -1.29 4.32
N VAL A 58 -9.88 -1.76 3.20
CA VAL A 58 -8.95 -1.03 2.34
C VAL A 58 -8.85 -1.71 0.98
N ASP A 59 -9.16 -0.97 -0.07
CA ASP A 59 -8.86 -1.34 -1.44
C ASP A 59 -7.44 -0.91 -1.79
N TRP A 60 -6.75 -1.68 -2.62
CA TRP A 60 -5.35 -1.44 -2.94
C TRP A 60 -4.96 -2.04 -4.29
N ILE A 61 -3.90 -1.49 -4.87
CA ILE A 61 -3.27 -1.98 -6.10
C ILE A 61 -1.75 -2.00 -5.89
N HIS A 62 -1.08 -3.00 -6.47
CA HIS A 62 0.38 -3.06 -6.50
C HIS A 62 0.86 -3.13 -7.95
N LEU A 63 1.66 -2.14 -8.35
CA LEU A 63 2.34 -2.15 -9.64
C LEU A 63 3.69 -2.84 -9.47
N ASN A 64 3.81 -4.06 -9.99
CA ASN A 64 5.09 -4.77 -10.03
C ASN A 64 6.09 -3.97 -10.89
N ALA A 65 7.37 -4.00 -10.51
CA ALA A 65 8.43 -3.42 -11.33
C ALA A 65 8.48 -4.12 -12.71
N VAL A 66 8.58 -3.35 -13.79
CA VAL A 66 8.67 -3.89 -15.15
C VAL A 66 9.92 -4.78 -15.26
N GLY A 67 9.72 -6.09 -15.40
CA GLY A 67 10.77 -7.11 -15.37
C GLY A 67 10.68 -8.10 -14.20
N ALA A 68 9.87 -7.85 -13.18
CA ALA A 68 9.51 -8.86 -12.19
C ALA A 68 8.47 -9.84 -12.76
N SER A 69 8.72 -11.14 -12.64
CA SER A 69 7.86 -12.19 -13.19
C SER A 69 6.44 -12.16 -12.61
N ALA A 70 5.44 -12.44 -13.45
CA ALA A 70 4.04 -12.31 -13.08
C ALA A 70 3.58 -13.43 -12.13
N GLY A 71 3.05 -13.04 -10.97
CA GLY A 71 2.09 -13.82 -10.17
C GLY A 71 0.78 -13.04 -10.11
N GLY A 72 -0.35 -13.69 -10.40
CA GLY A 72 -1.64 -13.02 -10.56
C GLY A 72 -2.80 -13.77 -9.92
N GLY A 73 -3.80 -13.01 -9.47
CA GLY A 73 -5.04 -13.52 -8.85
C GLY A 73 -5.19 -13.03 -7.40
N GLY A 74 -6.30 -12.38 -7.02
CA GLY A 74 -7.41 -11.88 -7.84
C GLY A 74 -8.62 -11.44 -7.02
N GLY A 75 -9.44 -10.56 -7.60
CA GLY A 75 -10.73 -10.12 -7.04
C GLY A 75 -10.64 -8.91 -6.10
N GLY A 76 -11.20 -7.75 -6.43
CA GLY A 76 -11.92 -7.38 -7.67
C GLY A 76 -12.43 -5.93 -7.60
N GLY A 77 -13.23 -5.48 -8.57
CA GLY A 77 -13.97 -4.21 -8.42
C GLY A 77 -13.70 -3.07 -9.42
N GLY A 78 -13.25 -3.37 -10.65
CA GLY A 78 -13.53 -2.57 -11.86
C GLY A 78 -13.22 -1.05 -11.89
N GLY A 79 -12.14 -0.69 -12.59
CA GLY A 79 -12.06 0.56 -13.37
C GLY A 79 -11.38 1.76 -12.69
N GLY A 80 -10.30 2.23 -13.33
CA GLY A 80 -9.63 3.50 -12.99
C GLY A 80 -8.41 3.35 -12.08
N VAL A 81 -7.30 3.97 -12.49
CA VAL A 81 -6.13 4.20 -11.63
C VAL A 81 -6.25 5.56 -10.93
N VAL A 82 -7.14 5.63 -9.95
CA VAL A 82 -7.16 6.60 -8.84
C VAL A 82 -7.95 6.00 -7.69
N GLY A 83 -7.60 6.39 -6.47
CA GLY A 83 -8.19 5.96 -5.20
C GLY A 83 -7.49 6.71 -4.10
#